data_AF-Q9X6X1-F1
#
_entry.id   AF-Q9X6X1-F1
#
_cell.length_a   1.000
_cell.length_b   1.000
_cell.length_c   1.000
_cell.angle_alpha   90.00
_cell.angle_beta   90.00
_cell.angle_gamma   90.00
#
_symmetry.space_group_name_H-M   'P 1'
#
loop_
_entity.id
_entity.type
_entity.pdbx_description
1 polymer ?
#
loop_
_entity_poly.entity_id
_entity_poly.type
_entity_poly.pdbx_seq_one_letter_code
_entity_poly.pdbx_strand_id
1 'polypeptide(L)'
;MEPIHLAQAVKEMDLEYIVVTSVNRDDRPDGGASHFASAIRELRRESPRTIVEVLIPDFKGVEKDLTTVAEAKPHVVAHNVETVERLTPTVRDRRAKYHQSLRVLEYLKNRPEGLYTKTSVMVGLGETDAELEQTFKDLRDVGVDVLTLGQYLQPSQYHLRVERFVTPAQFEAYKTLAESYGFLYVASGPLVRSSYRAAEFFMKGLMERERLERLG
;
A
#
# COMPACT_ATOMS: atom_id res chain seq x y z
N MET A 1 -10.53 -4.92 22.18
CA MET A 1 -10.72 -3.53 22.63
C MET A 1 -10.26 -2.54 21.57
N GLU A 2 -9.02 -2.59 21.10
CA GLU A 2 -8.52 -1.67 20.06
C GLU A 2 -9.34 -1.65 18.74
N PRO A 3 -9.70 -2.79 18.09
CA PRO A 3 -10.53 -2.77 16.88
C PRO A 3 -11.89 -2.07 17.03
N ILE A 4 -12.54 -2.26 18.18
CA ILE A 4 -13.84 -1.65 18.49
C ILE A 4 -13.67 -0.14 18.68
N HIS A 5 -12.66 0.28 19.44
CA HIS A 5 -12.40 1.71 19.68
C HIS A 5 -12.02 2.44 18.38
N LEU A 6 -11.24 1.80 17.51
CA LEU A 6 -10.93 2.33 16.18
C LEU A 6 -12.22 2.57 15.38
N ALA A 7 -13.12 1.59 15.33
CA ALA A 7 -14.37 1.71 14.59
C ALA A 7 -15.31 2.78 15.17
N GLN A 8 -15.35 2.94 16.49
CA GLN A 8 -16.08 4.01 17.16
C GLN A 8 -15.52 5.38 16.81
N ALA A 9 -14.20 5.57 16.90
CA ALA A 9 -13.55 6.84 16.56
C ALA A 9 -13.80 7.23 15.09
N VAL A 10 -13.67 6.27 14.16
CA VAL A 10 -13.92 6.52 12.73
C VAL A 10 -15.38 6.94 12.48
N LYS A 11 -16.33 6.32 13.18
CA LYS A 11 -17.76 6.68 13.11
C LYS A 11 -18.03 8.09 13.66
N GLU A 12 -17.44 8.43 14.80
CA GLU A 12 -17.59 9.75 15.43
C GLU A 12 -17.00 10.87 14.56
N MET A 13 -15.91 10.58 13.85
CA MET A 13 -15.26 11.51 12.93
C MET A 13 -15.93 11.58 11.55
N ASP A 14 -16.91 10.71 11.26
CA ASP A 14 -17.60 10.57 9.95
C ASP A 14 -16.62 10.52 8.76
N LEU A 15 -15.56 9.71 8.89
CA LEU A 15 -14.54 9.61 7.85
C LEU A 15 -15.07 8.87 6.62
N GLU A 16 -14.83 9.44 5.44
CA GLU A 16 -15.15 8.77 4.17
C GLU A 16 -14.10 7.72 3.78
N TYR A 17 -12.86 7.87 4.26
CA TYR A 17 -11.73 7.00 3.96
C TYR A 17 -10.85 6.84 5.21
N ILE A 18 -10.37 5.62 5.46
CA ILE A 18 -9.41 5.33 6.53
C ILE A 18 -8.32 4.40 6.02
N VAL A 19 -7.07 4.72 6.37
CA VAL A 19 -5.92 3.83 6.23
C VAL A 19 -5.56 3.27 7.60
N VAL A 20 -5.57 1.94 7.73
CA VAL A 20 -5.15 1.23 8.95
C VAL A 20 -3.80 0.58 8.70
N THR A 21 -2.83 0.81 9.59
CA THR A 21 -1.49 0.22 9.50
C THR A 21 -1.04 -0.29 10.87
N SER A 22 0.00 -1.12 10.90
CA SER A 22 0.61 -1.57 12.16
C SER A 22 2.14 -1.59 12.06
N VAL A 23 2.79 -1.77 13.20
CA VAL A 23 4.16 -2.29 13.26
C VAL A 23 4.16 -3.79 12.99
N ASN A 24 5.31 -4.36 12.61
CA ASN A 24 5.47 -5.81 12.51
C ASN A 24 5.29 -6.46 13.89
N ARG A 25 4.47 -7.53 13.96
CA ARG A 25 4.19 -8.29 15.18
C ARG A 25 4.77 -9.69 15.11
N ASP A 26 6.08 -9.77 14.93
CA ASP A 26 6.81 -11.04 14.88
C ASP A 26 6.69 -11.86 16.17
N ASP A 27 6.30 -11.22 17.28
CA ASP A 27 5.97 -11.82 18.57
C ASP A 27 4.63 -12.59 18.55
N ARG A 28 3.80 -12.39 17.52
CA ARG A 28 2.51 -13.06 17.36
C ARG A 28 2.59 -14.21 16.36
N PRO A 29 1.87 -15.33 16.59
CA PRO A 29 1.89 -16.47 15.68
C PRO A 29 1.43 -16.17 14.25
N ASP A 30 0.48 -15.25 14.07
CA ASP A 30 -0.11 -14.84 12.79
C ASP A 30 0.41 -13.48 12.29
N GLY A 31 1.48 -12.97 12.90
CA GLY A 31 2.03 -11.65 12.60
C GLY A 31 1.07 -10.47 12.82
N GLY A 32 -0.07 -10.68 13.49
CA GLY A 32 -1.12 -9.67 13.69
C GLY A 32 -2.24 -9.69 12.64
N ALA A 33 -2.28 -10.65 11.71
CA ALA A 33 -3.30 -10.73 10.67
C ALA A 33 -4.74 -10.79 11.22
N SER A 34 -4.98 -11.55 12.29
CA SER A 34 -6.28 -11.60 12.97
C SER A 34 -6.71 -10.24 13.53
N HIS A 35 -5.75 -9.40 13.93
CA HIS A 35 -6.03 -8.07 14.45
C HIS A 35 -6.49 -7.12 13.33
N PHE A 36 -5.80 -7.13 12.18
CA PHE A 36 -6.25 -6.42 10.98
C PHE A 36 -7.65 -6.87 10.58
N ALA A 37 -7.89 -8.19 10.50
CA ALA A 37 -9.19 -8.73 10.13
C ALA A 37 -10.29 -8.31 11.11
N SER A 38 -10.00 -8.26 12.41
CA SER A 38 -10.94 -7.74 13.40
C SER A 38 -11.22 -6.25 13.17
N ALA A 39 -10.20 -5.40 13.01
CA ALA A 39 -10.37 -3.97 12.73
C ALA A 39 -11.22 -3.71 11.48
N ILE A 40 -10.95 -4.43 10.37
CA ILE A 40 -11.72 -4.28 9.13
C ILE A 40 -13.20 -4.63 9.36
N ARG A 41 -13.49 -5.76 10.04
CA ARG A 41 -14.88 -6.17 10.31
C ARG A 41 -15.63 -5.17 11.20
N GLU A 42 -14.97 -4.66 12.23
CA GLU A 42 -15.53 -3.63 13.11
C GLU A 42 -15.82 -2.34 12.33
N LEU A 43 -14.86 -1.86 11.53
CA LEU A 43 -15.02 -0.67 10.69
C LEU A 43 -16.16 -0.81 9.69
N ARG A 44 -16.23 -1.94 8.99
CA ARG A 44 -17.32 -2.22 8.03
C ARG A 44 -18.68 -2.29 8.69
N ARG A 45 -18.76 -2.72 9.95
CA ARG A 45 -20.02 -2.79 10.69
C ARG A 45 -20.47 -1.41 11.18
N GLU A 46 -19.56 -0.65 11.80
CA GLU A 46 -19.90 0.64 12.40
C GLU A 46 -20.00 1.78 11.39
N SER A 47 -19.21 1.72 10.31
CA SER A 47 -19.10 2.76 9.28
C SER A 47 -19.12 2.16 7.86
N PRO A 48 -20.25 1.58 7.42
CA PRO A 48 -20.34 0.82 6.17
C PRO A 48 -20.12 1.65 4.89
N ARG A 49 -20.15 2.99 4.97
CA ARG A 49 -19.85 3.90 3.86
C ARG A 49 -18.38 4.27 3.76
N THR A 50 -17.61 4.05 4.83
CA THR A 50 -16.19 4.39 4.87
C THR A 50 -15.40 3.39 4.04
N ILE A 51 -14.56 3.91 3.15
CA ILE A 51 -13.60 3.08 2.41
C ILE A 51 -12.45 2.73 3.35
N VAL A 52 -12.14 1.44 3.41
CA VAL A 52 -11.16 0.87 4.34
C VAL A 52 -9.96 0.39 3.52
N GLU A 53 -8.84 1.10 3.64
CA GLU A 53 -7.53 0.67 3.18
C GLU A 53 -6.74 0.09 4.36
N VAL A 54 -6.05 -1.03 4.12
CA VAL A 54 -5.09 -1.57 5.10
C VAL A 54 -3.69 -1.59 4.50
N LEU A 55 -2.72 -0.99 5.19
CA LEU A 55 -1.30 -1.11 4.89
C LEU A 55 -0.72 -2.20 5.79
N ILE A 56 -0.46 -3.36 5.21
CA ILE A 56 -0.08 -4.56 5.95
C ILE A 56 1.44 -4.82 5.91
N PRO A 57 1.99 -5.50 6.93
CA PRO A 57 3.29 -6.13 6.81
C PRO A 57 3.25 -7.29 5.79
N ASP A 58 4.39 -7.92 5.52
CA ASP A 58 4.45 -9.05 4.58
C ASP A 58 3.93 -10.37 5.17
N PHE A 59 3.66 -10.42 6.49
CA PHE A 59 3.35 -11.64 7.24
C PHE A 59 4.31 -12.80 6.94
N LYS A 60 5.59 -12.50 6.64
CA LYS A 60 6.61 -13.48 6.22
C LYS A 60 6.21 -14.28 4.98
N GLY A 61 5.26 -13.79 4.17
CA GLY A 61 4.69 -14.48 3.02
C GLY A 61 3.74 -15.62 3.38
N VAL A 62 3.24 -15.71 4.62
CA VAL A 62 2.31 -16.77 5.03
C VAL A 62 0.92 -16.52 4.44
N GLU A 63 0.56 -17.31 3.43
CA GLU A 63 -0.72 -17.18 2.70
C GLU A 63 -1.96 -17.25 3.59
N LYS A 64 -1.93 -18.06 4.65
CA LYS A 64 -3.05 -18.14 5.62
C LYS A 64 -3.32 -16.80 6.30
N ASP A 65 -2.27 -16.07 6.63
CA ASP A 65 -2.35 -14.78 7.31
C ASP A 65 -2.82 -13.70 6.33
N LEU A 66 -2.33 -13.73 5.09
CA LEU A 66 -2.83 -12.89 3.98
C LEU A 66 -4.31 -13.14 3.70
N THR A 67 -4.72 -14.41 3.64
CA THR A 67 -6.12 -14.83 3.45
C THR A 67 -7.00 -14.28 4.56
N THR A 68 -6.54 -14.36 5.82
CA THR A 68 -7.28 -13.86 6.98
C THR A 68 -7.61 -12.36 6.83
N VAL A 69 -6.68 -11.56 6.31
CA VAL A 69 -6.91 -10.14 6.02
C VAL A 69 -7.84 -9.96 4.82
N ALA A 70 -7.60 -10.67 3.72
CA ALA A 70 -8.39 -10.59 2.50
C ALA A 70 -9.88 -10.92 2.73
N GLU A 71 -10.16 -11.99 3.47
CA GLU A 71 -11.52 -12.45 3.80
C GLU A 71 -12.29 -11.47 4.71
N ALA A 72 -11.59 -10.56 5.40
CA ALA A 72 -12.23 -9.45 6.10
C ALA A 72 -12.78 -8.37 5.15
N LYS A 73 -12.43 -8.46 3.86
CA LYS A 73 -12.90 -7.61 2.75
C LYS A 73 -12.63 -6.12 2.96
N PRO A 74 -11.36 -5.71 3.16
CA PRO A 74 -11.01 -4.31 2.98
C PRO A 74 -11.29 -3.88 1.54
N HIS A 75 -11.36 -2.58 1.28
CA HIS A 75 -11.55 -2.07 -0.07
C HIS A 75 -10.22 -2.01 -0.82
N VAL A 76 -9.14 -1.66 -0.12
CA VAL A 76 -7.77 -1.59 -0.64
C VAL A 76 -6.83 -2.34 0.30
N VAL A 77 -5.93 -3.15 -0.24
CA VAL A 77 -4.82 -3.74 0.51
C VAL A 77 -3.51 -3.21 -0.04
N ALA A 78 -2.78 -2.50 0.79
CA ALA A 78 -1.48 -1.94 0.50
C ALA A 78 -0.36 -2.78 1.14
N HIS A 79 0.70 -3.04 0.38
CA HIS A 79 1.96 -3.55 0.91
C HIS A 79 3.11 -2.87 0.15
N ASN A 80 3.97 -2.15 0.86
CA ASN A 80 5.02 -1.37 0.22
C ASN A 80 6.25 -2.24 -0.10
N VAL A 81 6.73 -2.15 -1.34
CA VAL A 81 8.07 -2.66 -1.70
C VAL A 81 9.18 -1.71 -1.25
N GLU A 82 8.85 -0.45 -0.99
CA GLU A 82 9.67 0.66 -0.46
C GLU A 82 10.82 1.14 -1.35
N THR A 83 11.52 0.24 -2.04
CA THR A 83 12.67 0.56 -2.88
C THR A 83 12.88 -0.51 -3.96
N VAL A 84 13.89 -0.32 -4.81
CA VAL A 84 14.28 -1.25 -5.86
C VAL A 84 14.94 -2.51 -5.29
N GLU A 85 15.01 -3.58 -6.08
CA GLU A 85 15.52 -4.89 -5.63
C GLU A 85 16.92 -4.80 -5.00
N ARG A 86 17.88 -4.15 -5.68
CA ARG A 86 19.27 -4.01 -5.22
C ARG A 86 19.37 -3.36 -3.84
N LEU A 87 18.53 -2.37 -3.56
CA LEU A 87 18.57 -1.58 -2.32
C LEU A 87 17.77 -2.21 -1.18
N THR A 88 16.91 -3.19 -1.47
CA THR A 88 16.06 -3.83 -0.46
C THR A 88 16.84 -4.33 0.76
N PRO A 89 17.99 -5.03 0.64
CA PRO A 89 18.76 -5.51 1.81
C PRO A 89 19.35 -4.39 2.67
N THR A 90 19.49 -3.18 2.12
CA THR A 90 20.05 -2.01 2.81
C THR A 90 18.97 -1.12 3.42
N VAL A 91 17.84 -0.98 2.72
CA VAL A 91 16.74 -0.08 3.11
C VAL A 91 15.77 -0.76 4.07
N ARG A 92 15.53 -2.07 3.90
CA ARG A 92 14.48 -2.80 4.62
C ARG A 92 15.10 -3.79 5.60
N ASP A 93 14.28 -4.25 6.55
CA ASP A 93 14.64 -5.36 7.42
C ASP A 93 15.05 -6.58 6.57
N ARG A 94 16.08 -7.32 6.99
CA ARG A 94 16.62 -8.48 6.27
C ARG A 94 15.59 -9.56 5.96
N ARG A 95 14.48 -9.61 6.71
CA ARG A 95 13.36 -10.54 6.49
C ARG A 95 12.42 -10.09 5.39
N ALA A 96 12.36 -8.78 5.10
CA ALA A 96 11.50 -8.19 4.08
C ALA A 96 12.21 -8.21 2.71
N LYS A 97 12.03 -9.31 1.97
CA LYS A 97 12.65 -9.50 0.64
C LYS A 97 11.77 -8.91 -0.47
N TYR A 98 12.40 -8.36 -1.50
CA TYR A 98 11.72 -7.75 -2.65
C TYR A 98 10.72 -8.72 -3.32
N HIS A 99 11.19 -9.91 -3.73
CA HIS A 99 10.34 -10.96 -4.31
C HIS A 99 9.32 -11.57 -3.35
N GLN A 100 9.48 -11.40 -2.04
CA GLN A 100 8.44 -11.79 -1.07
C GLN A 100 7.31 -10.76 -1.08
N SER A 101 7.65 -9.46 -1.07
CA SER A 101 6.67 -8.39 -1.21
C SER A 101 5.89 -8.46 -2.52
N LEU A 102 6.54 -8.79 -3.65
CA LEU A 102 5.84 -9.01 -4.92
C LEU A 102 4.84 -10.17 -4.83
N ARG A 103 5.25 -11.31 -4.25
CA ARG A 103 4.36 -12.46 -4.05
C ARG A 103 3.19 -12.17 -3.12
N VAL A 104 3.39 -11.36 -2.08
CA VAL A 104 2.31 -10.88 -1.20
C VAL A 104 1.28 -10.09 -2.01
N LEU A 105 1.72 -9.15 -2.83
CA LEU A 105 0.85 -8.32 -3.68
C LEU A 105 0.13 -9.17 -4.74
N GLU A 106 0.83 -10.08 -5.40
CA GLU A 106 0.28 -11.02 -6.37
C GLU A 106 -0.82 -11.90 -5.74
N TYR A 107 -0.53 -12.47 -4.57
CA TYR A 107 -1.46 -13.33 -3.85
C TYR A 107 -2.75 -12.59 -3.53
N LEU A 108 -2.63 -11.36 -3.01
CA LEU A 108 -3.75 -10.50 -2.67
C LEU A 108 -4.54 -10.03 -3.89
N LYS A 109 -3.87 -9.78 -5.02
CA LYS A 109 -4.53 -9.37 -6.26
C LYS A 109 -5.41 -10.49 -6.84
N ASN A 110 -4.95 -11.73 -6.73
CA ASN A 110 -5.64 -12.92 -7.26
C ASN A 110 -6.75 -13.46 -6.34
N ARG A 111 -7.09 -12.71 -5.30
CA ARG A 111 -8.17 -13.04 -4.37
C ARG A 111 -9.56 -12.79 -5.00
N PRO A 112 -10.53 -13.73 -4.89
CA PRO A 112 -11.89 -13.57 -5.40
C PRO A 112 -12.67 -12.43 -4.73
N GLU A 113 -12.18 -11.89 -3.62
CA GLU A 113 -12.75 -10.74 -2.92
C GLU A 113 -12.71 -9.44 -3.75
N GLY A 114 -11.94 -9.41 -4.84
CA GLY A 114 -11.90 -8.27 -5.78
C GLY A 114 -11.22 -7.04 -5.17
N LEU A 115 -10.14 -7.26 -4.44
CA LEU A 115 -9.41 -6.23 -3.71
C LEU A 115 -8.57 -5.37 -4.66
N TYR A 116 -8.54 -4.07 -4.41
CA TYR A 116 -7.54 -3.20 -5.03
C TYR A 116 -6.20 -3.34 -4.31
N THR A 117 -5.12 -3.49 -5.06
CA THR A 117 -3.77 -3.59 -4.51
C THR A 117 -3.00 -2.30 -4.70
N LYS A 118 -2.22 -1.92 -3.68
CA LYS A 118 -1.47 -0.68 -3.67
C LYS A 118 -0.06 -0.88 -3.13
N THR A 119 0.88 -0.09 -3.63
CA THR A 119 2.24 -0.08 -3.11
C THR A 119 2.85 1.32 -3.11
N SER A 120 4.01 1.43 -2.48
CA SER A 120 4.82 2.64 -2.43
C SER A 120 6.27 2.32 -2.70
N VAL A 121 6.92 3.24 -3.42
CA VAL A 121 8.36 3.27 -3.65
C VAL A 121 8.87 4.66 -3.25
N MET A 122 9.91 4.68 -2.41
CA MET A 122 10.64 5.90 -2.08
C MET A 122 11.81 6.08 -3.04
N VAL A 123 11.98 7.30 -3.52
CA VAL A 123 13.12 7.71 -4.37
C VAL A 123 14.09 8.58 -3.58
N GLY A 124 15.35 8.61 -4.00
CA GLY A 124 16.42 9.35 -3.33
C GLY A 124 17.31 8.52 -2.40
N LEU A 125 17.25 7.20 -2.49
CA LEU A 125 18.02 6.23 -1.68
C LEU A 125 19.23 5.65 -2.44
N GLY A 126 19.47 6.08 -3.68
CA GLY A 126 20.56 5.63 -4.53
C GLY A 126 20.12 4.66 -5.63
N GLU A 127 18.81 4.60 -5.88
CA GLU A 127 18.22 3.90 -7.02
C GLU A 127 18.52 4.65 -8.33
N THR A 128 18.72 3.89 -9.40
CA THR A 128 18.80 4.44 -10.76
C THR A 128 17.43 4.45 -11.43
N ASP A 129 17.28 5.25 -12.48
CA ASP A 129 16.00 5.37 -13.20
C ASP A 129 15.63 4.06 -13.91
N ALA A 130 16.63 3.31 -14.40
CA ALA A 130 16.43 1.98 -14.98
C ALA A 130 15.97 0.93 -13.95
N GLU A 131 16.46 1.02 -12.70
CA GLU A 131 15.98 0.14 -11.63
C GLU A 131 14.55 0.49 -11.21
N LEU A 132 14.19 1.78 -11.21
CA LEU A 132 12.81 2.21 -10.98
C LEU A 132 11.87 1.70 -12.07
N GLU A 133 12.27 1.82 -13.34
CA GLU A 133 11.52 1.27 -14.47
C GLU A 133 11.32 -0.25 -14.34
N GLN A 134 12.38 -0.99 -13.98
CA GLN A 134 12.27 -2.42 -13.71
C GLN A 134 11.29 -2.70 -12.56
N THR A 135 11.33 -1.93 -11.48
CA THR A 135 10.36 -2.06 -10.38
C THR A 135 8.92 -1.78 -10.84
N PHE A 136 8.70 -0.81 -11.73
CA PHE A 136 7.35 -0.57 -12.28
C PHE A 136 6.86 -1.76 -13.07
N LYS A 137 7.72 -2.34 -13.91
CA LYS A 137 7.41 -3.56 -14.65
C LYS A 137 7.07 -4.72 -13.71
N ASP A 138 7.92 -4.99 -12.71
CA ASP A 138 7.70 -6.08 -11.76
C ASP A 138 6.36 -5.95 -11.00
N LEU A 139 6.04 -4.73 -10.56
CA LEU A 139 4.80 -4.43 -9.84
C LEU A 139 3.57 -4.62 -10.73
N ARG A 140 3.68 -4.28 -12.01
CA ARG A 140 2.60 -4.49 -12.98
C ARG A 140 2.45 -5.94 -13.40
N ASP A 141 3.56 -6.67 -13.52
CA ASP A 141 3.56 -8.11 -13.81
C ASP A 141 2.79 -8.91 -12.72
N VAL A 142 2.82 -8.45 -11.45
CA VAL A 142 2.01 -9.02 -10.36
C VAL A 142 0.65 -8.33 -10.13
N GLY A 143 0.26 -7.42 -11.03
CA GLY A 143 -1.09 -6.85 -11.07
C GLY A 143 -1.37 -5.73 -10.06
N VAL A 144 -0.37 -5.01 -9.55
CA VAL A 144 -0.60 -3.88 -8.60
C VAL A 144 -1.39 -2.75 -9.25
N ASP A 145 -2.51 -2.35 -8.65
CA ASP A 145 -3.40 -1.33 -9.21
C ASP A 145 -2.88 0.10 -9.02
N VAL A 146 -2.40 0.42 -7.82
CA VAL A 146 -2.04 1.79 -7.43
C VAL A 146 -0.58 1.88 -6.98
N LEU A 147 0.14 2.85 -7.54
CA LEU A 147 1.51 3.17 -7.16
C LEU A 147 1.60 4.55 -6.52
N THR A 148 2.38 4.66 -5.45
CA THR A 148 2.79 5.94 -4.86
C THR A 148 4.31 6.08 -4.92
N LEU A 149 4.79 7.24 -5.36
CA LEU A 149 6.20 7.59 -5.49
C LEU A 149 6.48 8.85 -4.69
N GLY A 150 7.31 8.74 -3.66
CA GLY A 150 7.61 9.83 -2.73
C GLY A 150 9.11 10.02 -2.51
N GLN A 151 9.54 11.23 -2.16
CA GLN A 151 10.93 11.47 -1.76
C GLN A 151 11.20 10.82 -0.40
N TYR A 152 12.29 10.06 -0.31
CA TYR A 152 12.86 9.65 0.96
C TYR A 152 13.36 10.90 1.71
N LEU A 153 12.80 11.12 2.90
CA LEU A 153 13.25 12.16 3.82
C LEU A 153 13.86 11.47 5.03
N GLN A 154 15.14 11.72 5.25
CA GLN A 154 15.89 11.14 6.37
C GLN A 154 15.23 11.56 7.70
N PRO A 155 14.72 10.62 8.52
CA PRO A 155 14.05 10.97 9.78
C PRO A 155 15.01 11.54 10.84
N SER A 156 16.24 11.03 10.87
CA SER A 156 17.31 11.51 11.74
C SER A 156 18.68 11.10 11.20
N GLN A 157 19.76 11.67 11.74
CA GLN A 157 21.14 11.39 11.34
C GLN A 157 21.56 9.90 11.44
N TYR A 158 20.82 9.08 12.19
CA TYR A 158 21.09 7.64 12.35
C TYR A 158 20.46 6.78 11.26
N HIS A 159 19.61 7.36 10.42
CA HIS A 159 18.99 6.68 9.29
C HIS A 159 19.83 6.86 8.02
N LEU A 160 19.48 6.11 6.97
CA LEU A 160 20.13 6.24 5.67
C LEU A 160 20.18 7.70 5.20
N ARG A 161 21.27 8.06 4.53
CA ARG A 161 21.41 9.40 3.96
C ARG A 161 20.54 9.50 2.70
N VAL A 162 20.08 10.71 2.41
CA VAL A 162 19.49 11.01 1.11
C VAL A 162 20.62 11.06 0.08
N GLU A 163 20.57 10.20 -0.93
CA GLU A 163 21.55 10.13 -2.03
C GLU A 163 21.23 11.16 -3.13
N ARG A 164 19.93 11.39 -3.38
CA ARG A 164 19.48 12.44 -4.32
C ARG A 164 18.13 13.03 -3.92
N PHE A 165 17.97 14.32 -4.20
CA PHE A 165 16.66 14.98 -4.18
C PHE A 165 16.11 14.99 -5.61
N VAL A 166 15.04 14.25 -5.82
CA VAL A 166 14.38 14.15 -7.13
C VAL A 166 13.59 15.44 -7.38
N THR A 167 13.75 16.01 -8.57
CA THR A 167 13.07 17.25 -8.95
C THR A 167 11.59 17.01 -9.27
N PRO A 168 10.70 18.02 -9.15
CA PRO A 168 9.31 17.88 -9.57
C PRO A 168 9.14 17.39 -11.01
N ALA A 169 10.01 17.83 -11.94
CA ALA A 169 9.99 17.38 -13.33
C ALA A 169 10.32 15.90 -13.47
N GLN A 170 11.26 15.37 -12.67
CA GLN A 170 11.56 13.94 -12.66
C GLN A 170 10.40 13.12 -12.04
N PHE A 171 9.75 13.61 -11.00
CA PHE A 171 8.54 12.95 -10.46
C PHE A 171 7.44 12.84 -11.53
N GLU A 172 7.24 13.89 -12.34
CA GLU A 172 6.29 13.86 -13.45
C GLU A 172 6.70 12.87 -14.55
N ALA A 173 7.99 12.80 -14.86
CA ALA A 173 8.52 11.81 -15.79
C ALA A 173 8.31 10.37 -15.28
N TYR A 174 8.59 10.10 -14.00
CA TYR A 174 8.35 8.79 -13.38
C TYR A 174 6.87 8.43 -13.36
N LYS A 175 6.00 9.41 -13.11
CA LYS A 175 4.55 9.22 -13.17
C LYS A 175 4.11 8.77 -14.56
N THR A 176 4.50 9.52 -15.58
CA THR A 176 4.18 9.23 -16.99
C THR A 176 4.69 7.85 -17.39
N LEU A 177 5.93 7.53 -16.99
CA LEU A 177 6.54 6.23 -17.25
C LEU A 177 5.76 5.10 -16.56
N ALA A 178 5.48 5.21 -15.27
CA ALA A 178 4.71 4.21 -14.54
C ALA A 178 3.31 4.02 -15.14
N GLU A 179 2.59 5.11 -15.43
CA GLU A 179 1.27 5.08 -16.08
C GLU A 179 1.29 4.32 -17.42
N SER A 180 2.40 4.39 -18.17
CA SER A 180 2.56 3.64 -19.43
C SER A 180 2.59 2.11 -19.25
N TYR A 181 2.90 1.60 -18.05
CA TYR A 181 2.78 0.18 -17.71
C TYR A 181 1.38 -0.22 -17.21
N GLY A 182 0.43 0.71 -17.18
CA GLY A 182 -0.99 0.43 -16.93
C GLY A 182 -1.37 0.28 -15.47
N PHE A 183 -0.75 1.02 -14.54
CA PHE A 183 -1.35 1.25 -13.22
C PHE A 183 -2.69 1.97 -13.39
N LEU A 184 -3.67 1.65 -12.54
CA LEU A 184 -4.94 2.39 -12.50
C LEU A 184 -4.74 3.83 -12.04
N TYR A 185 -3.78 4.05 -11.14
CA TYR A 185 -3.43 5.38 -10.65
C TYR A 185 -1.99 5.43 -10.14
N VAL A 186 -1.32 6.55 -10.42
CA VAL A 186 0.02 6.86 -9.92
C VAL A 186 0.01 8.22 -9.24
N ALA A 187 0.28 8.26 -7.94
CA ALA A 187 0.64 9.50 -7.24
C ALA A 187 2.16 9.61 -7.19
N SER A 188 2.72 10.70 -7.71
CA SER A 188 4.16 10.92 -7.77
C SER A 188 4.49 12.35 -7.36
N GLY A 189 5.35 12.51 -6.36
CA GLY A 189 5.79 13.84 -5.94
C GLY A 189 6.59 13.86 -4.63
N PRO A 190 7.28 14.97 -4.33
CA PRO A 190 8.20 15.03 -3.19
C PRO A 190 7.55 14.73 -1.84
N LEU A 191 6.31 15.17 -1.64
CA LEU A 191 5.55 15.01 -0.39
C LEU A 191 4.55 13.85 -0.42
N VAL A 192 4.55 13.04 -1.49
CA VAL A 192 3.67 11.86 -1.57
C VAL A 192 4.14 10.82 -0.54
N ARG A 193 3.15 10.18 0.06
CA ARG A 193 3.27 9.09 1.03
C ARG A 193 2.28 7.99 0.67
N SER A 194 2.42 6.81 1.27
CA SER A 194 1.50 5.69 1.02
C SER A 194 0.04 6.08 1.28
N SER A 195 -0.24 6.87 2.31
CA SER A 195 -1.58 7.41 2.63
C SER A 195 -1.86 8.80 2.01
N TYR A 196 -1.30 9.09 0.84
CA TYR A 196 -1.51 10.40 0.21
C TYR A 196 -2.96 10.58 -0.26
N ARG A 197 -3.59 11.66 0.19
CA ARG A 197 -5.02 11.97 0.01
C ARG A 197 -5.52 11.91 -1.44
N ALA A 198 -4.68 12.23 -2.42
CA ALA A 198 -5.10 12.16 -3.83
C ALA A 198 -5.38 10.71 -4.27
N ALA A 199 -4.62 9.73 -3.76
CA ALA A 199 -4.89 8.32 -4.01
C ALA A 199 -6.22 7.90 -3.37
N GLU A 200 -6.52 8.40 -2.16
CA GLU A 200 -7.79 8.13 -1.47
C GLU A 200 -8.99 8.65 -2.26
N PHE A 201 -8.91 9.89 -2.78
CA PHE A 201 -9.95 10.47 -3.62
C PHE A 201 -10.13 9.72 -4.95
N PHE A 202 -9.04 9.30 -5.59
CA PHE A 202 -9.12 8.49 -6.80
C PHE A 202 -9.84 7.16 -6.52
N MET A 203 -9.46 6.46 -5.46
CA MET A 203 -10.08 5.19 -5.07
C MET A 203 -11.56 5.36 -4.76
N LYS A 204 -11.93 6.44 -4.05
CA LYS A 204 -13.33 6.78 -3.79
C LYS A 204 -14.11 6.97 -5.09
N GLY A 205 -13.62 7.83 -5.99
CA GLY A 205 -14.30 8.09 -7.26
C GLY A 205 -14.40 6.84 -8.15
N LEU A 206 -13.39 5.97 -8.15
CA LEU A 206 -13.43 4.70 -8.87
C LEU A 206 -14.52 3.78 -8.32
N MET A 207 -14.55 3.55 -7.01
CA MET A 207 -15.54 2.67 -6.36
C MET A 207 -16.97 3.22 -6.46
N GLU A 208 -17.15 4.54 -6.41
CA GLU A 208 -18.46 5.16 -6.61
C GLU A 208 -19.00 4.92 -8.03
N ARG A 209 -18.13 5.02 -9.05
CA ARG A 209 -18.51 4.71 -10.44
C ARG A 209 -18.89 3.24 -10.62
N GLU A 210 -18.07 2.32 -10.14
CA GLU A 210 -18.36 0.87 -10.23
C GLU A 210 -19.66 0.50 -9.51
N ARG A 211 -19.94 1.15 -8.37
CA ARG A 211 -21.21 0.93 -7.64
C ARG A 211 -22.40 1.39 -8.46
N LEU A 212 -22.31 2.54 -9.13
CA LEU A 212 -23.39 3.07 -9.98
C LEU A 212 -23.61 2.19 -11.21
N GLU A 213 -22.55 1.69 -11.83
CA GLU A 213 -22.63 0.78 -12.99
C GLU A 213 -23.28 -0.57 -12.66
N ARG A 214 -23.12 -1.06 -11.43
CA ARG A 214 -23.78 -2.32 -10.98
C ARG A 214 -25.26 -2.15 -10.62
N LEU A 215 -25.71 -0.92 -10.41
CA LEU A 215 -27.09 -0.61 -10.03
C LEU A 215 -27.96 -0.18 -11.22
N GLY A 216 -27.34 0.19 -12.35
CA GLY A 216 -28.02 0.46 -13.62
C GLY A 216 -28.13 -0.78 -14.49
#